data_AF-A0A2V5J2F6-F1
#
_entry.id   AF-A0A2V5J2F6-F1
#
_cell.length_a   1.000
_cell.length_b   1.000
_cell.length_c   1.000
_cell.angle_alpha   90.00
_cell.angle_beta   90.00
_cell.angle_gamma   90.00
#
_symmetry.space_group_name_H-M   'P 1'
#
loop_
_entity.id
_entity.type
_entity.pdbx_description
1 polymer ?
#
loop_
_entity_poly.entity_id
_entity_poly.type
_entity_poly.pdbx_seq_one_letter_code
_entity_poly.pdbx_strand_id
1 'polypeptide(L)' 'MDLMTLTEIRRGAQNGAVPARVHVQVESAAPKLTREQQPYCELVLADACDRMTLRVWSDHPAYKA' A
#
# COMPACT_ATOMS: atom_id res chain seq x y z
N MET A 1 -14.77 0.17 7.68
CA MET A 1 -13.71 0.81 6.86
C MET A 1 -14.41 1.69 5.84
N ASP A 2 -14.09 2.98 5.85
CA ASP A 2 -14.72 3.96 4.97
C ASP A 2 -14.01 3.99 3.61
N LEU A 3 -14.74 4.33 2.55
CA LEU A 3 -14.16 4.55 1.23
C LEU A 3 -13.52 5.94 1.20
N MET A 4 -12.21 5.98 0.97
CA MET A 4 -11.38 7.19 1.02
C MET A 4 -10.52 7.28 -0.25
N THR A 5 -10.12 8.49 -0.61
CA THR A 5 -9.04 8.76 -1.57
C THR A 5 -7.67 8.56 -0.92
N LEU A 6 -6.62 8.37 -1.73
CA LEU A 6 -5.25 8.31 -1.27
C LEU A 6 -4.81 9.60 -0.54
N THR A 7 -5.32 10.76 -0.96
CA THR A 7 -5.06 12.04 -0.25
C THR A 7 -5.68 12.07 1.13
N GLU A 8 -6.91 11.57 1.30
CA GLU A 8 -7.57 11.49 2.62
C GLU A 8 -6.89 10.48 3.53
N ILE A 9 -6.47 9.33 2.98
CA ILE A 9 -5.69 8.33 3.72
C ILE A 9 -4.38 8.97 4.21
N ARG A 10 -3.64 9.67 3.34
CA ARG A 10 -2.40 10.36 3.69
C ARG A 10 -2.61 11.38 4.80
N ARG A 11 -3.71 12.13 4.76
CA ARG A 11 -4.07 13.11 5.79
C ARG A 11 -4.44 12.43 7.11
N GLY A 12 -5.28 11.41 7.08
CA GLY A 12 -5.66 10.66 8.28
C GLY A 12 -4.46 9.99 8.94
N ALA A 13 -3.53 9.47 8.11
CA ALA A 13 -2.33 8.77 8.56
C ALA A 13 -1.36 9.67 9.35
N GLN A 14 -1.49 11.00 9.26
CA GLN A 14 -0.72 11.94 10.08
C GLN A 14 -1.00 11.76 11.59
N ASN A 15 -2.17 11.22 11.94
CA ASN A 15 -2.59 10.99 13.33
C ASN A 15 -2.47 9.52 13.76
N GLY A 16 -1.80 8.69 12.96
CA GLY A 16 -1.64 7.25 13.22
C GLY A 16 -2.28 6.37 12.15
N ALA A 17 -2.18 5.05 12.32
CA ALA A 17 -2.71 4.11 11.34
C ALA A 17 -4.23 4.23 11.20
N VAL A 18 -4.71 4.31 9.96
CA VAL A 18 -6.15 4.44 9.65
C VAL A 18 -6.62 3.21 8.88
N PRO A 19 -7.73 2.57 9.28
CA PRO A 19 -8.36 1.52 8.49
C PRO A 19 -9.17 2.14 7.35
N ALA A 20 -8.81 1.85 6.09
CA ALA A 20 -9.44 2.46 4.91
C ALA A 20 -9.79 1.43 3.84
N ARG A 21 -10.83 1.74 3.04
CA ARG A 21 -11.07 1.16 1.72
C ARG A 21 -10.74 2.22 0.69
N VAL A 22 -10.15 1.82 -0.43
CA VAL A 22 -9.78 2.74 -1.51
C VAL A 22 -9.98 2.05 -2.85
N HIS A 23 -10.41 2.80 -3.86
CA HIS A 23 -10.34 2.38 -5.25
C HIS A 23 -9.10 2.99 -5.88
N VAL A 24 -8.24 2.14 -6.43
CA VAL A 24 -6.98 2.55 -7.06
C VAL A 24 -6.74 1.75 -8.32
N GLN A 25 -5.97 2.33 -9.24
CA GLN A 25 -5.28 1.59 -10.28
C GLN A 25 -3.93 1.08 -9.74
N VAL A 26 -3.63 -0.19 -9.99
CA VAL A 26 -2.29 -0.74 -9.79
C VAL A 26 -1.45 -0.37 -11.01
N GLU A 27 -0.44 0.46 -10.82
CA GLU A 27 0.47 0.87 -11.90
C GLU A 27 1.64 -0.09 -12.07
N SER A 28 2.13 -0.65 -10.98
CA SER A 28 3.16 -1.69 -11.01
C SER A 28 3.11 -2.59 -9.78
N ALA A 29 3.64 -3.80 -9.94
CA ALA A 29 3.84 -4.78 -8.88
C ALA A 29 5.18 -5.47 -9.06
N ALA A 30 6.04 -5.46 -8.05
CA ALA A 30 7.36 -6.07 -8.12
C ALA A 30 7.73 -6.79 -6.82
N PRO A 31 8.24 -8.04 -6.90
CA PRO A 31 8.86 -8.68 -5.76
C PRO A 31 10.20 -8.00 -5.45
N LYS A 32 10.49 -7.78 -4.17
CA LYS A 32 11.72 -7.16 -3.68
C LYS A 32 12.22 -7.85 -2.42
N LEU A 33 13.49 -7.60 -2.12
CA LEU A 33 14.15 -8.04 -0.89
C LEU A 33 14.52 -6.82 -0.05
N THR A 34 14.39 -6.92 1.28
CA THR A 34 15.01 -5.95 2.20
C THR A 34 16.54 -6.10 2.17
N ARG A 35 17.24 -5.21 2.87
CA ARG A 35 18.71 -5.32 3.01
C ARG A 35 19.12 -6.62 3.71
N GLU A 36 18.26 -7.11 4.60
CA GLU A 36 18.39 -8.36 5.36
C GLU A 36 17.86 -9.58 4.59
N GLN A 37 17.58 -9.43 3.28
CA GLN A 37 17.05 -10.48 2.40
C GLN A 37 15.63 -10.98 2.75
N GLN A 38 14.83 -10.19 3.48
CA GLN A 38 13.43 -10.54 3.70
C GLN A 38 12.56 -10.19 2.48
N PRO A 39 11.72 -11.09 1.95
CA PRO A 39 10.86 -10.80 0.81
C PRO A 39 9.71 -9.82 1.14
N TYR A 40 9.37 -8.96 0.18
CA TYR A 40 8.14 -8.17 0.16
C TYR A 40 7.69 -7.88 -1.26
N CYS A 41 6.40 -7.60 -1.45
CA CYS A 41 5.85 -7.14 -2.71
C CYS A 41 5.66 -5.62 -2.63
N GLU A 42 6.22 -4.88 -3.58
CA GLU A 42 5.99 -3.45 -3.73
C GLU A 42 4.94 -3.20 -4.82
N LEU A 43 3.89 -2.45 -4.47
CA LEU A 43 2.86 -2.00 -5.38
C LEU A 43 2.93 -0.48 -5.50
N VAL A 44 2.85 0.03 -6.73
CA VAL A 44 2.58 1.45 -6.99
C VAL A 44 1.10 1.60 -7.33
N LEU A 45 0.41 2.41 -6.54
CA LEU A 45 -1.03 2.62 -6.60
C LEU A 45 -1.31 4.08 -6.92
N ALA A 46 -2.27 4.34 -7.80
CA ALA A 46 -2.72 5.69 -8.10
C ALA A 46 -4.25 5.76 -8.07
N ASP A 47 -4.78 6.88 -7.59
CA ASP A 47 -6.17 7.28 -7.81
C ASP A 47 -6.21 8.64 -8.53
N ALA A 48 -7.39 9.25 -8.62
CA ALA A 48 -7.54 10.53 -9.29
C ALA A 48 -6.85 11.71 -8.58
N CYS A 49 -6.44 11.55 -7.32
CA CYS A 49 -5.96 12.63 -6.46
C CYS A 49 -4.48 12.46 -6.08
N ASP A 50 -3.94 11.25 -6.08
CA ASP A 50 -2.60 10.98 -5.56
C ASP A 50 -2.00 9.65 -6.05
N ARG A 51 -0.72 9.44 -5.70
CA ARG A 51 0.02 8.18 -5.88
C ARG A 51 0.65 7.73 -4.56
N MET A 52 0.60 6.43 -4.29
CA MET A 52 1.18 5.79 -3.10
C MET A 52 1.94 4.52 -3.44
N THR A 53 2.94 4.21 -2.62
CA THR A 53 3.64 2.91 -2.64
C THR A 53 3.15 2.07 -1.46
N LEU A 54 2.63 0.88 -1.72
CA LEU A 54 2.25 -0.09 -0.71
C LEU A 54 3.28 -1.23 -0.69
N ARG A 55 3.76 -1.59 0.51
CA ARG A 55 4.61 -2.77 0.73
C ARG A 55 3.82 -3.84 1.46
N VAL A 56 3.73 -5.03 0.85
CA VAL A 56 3.14 -6.21 1.47
C VAL A 56 4.28 -7.13 1.90
N TRP A 57 4.49 -7.22 3.21
CA TRP A 57 5.54 -8.06 3.81
C TRP A 57 5.18 -9.54 3.69
N SER A 58 6.21 -10.40 3.65
CA SER A 58 6.07 -11.85 3.47
C SER A 58 5.39 -12.58 4.64
N ASP A 59 5.32 -11.97 5.81
CA ASP A 59 4.59 -12.47 6.98
C ASP A 59 3.10 -12.10 6.98
N HIS A 60 2.66 -11.25 6.04
CA HIS A 60 1.26 -10.88 5.92
C HIS A 60 0.44 -12.01 5.28
N PRO A 61 -0.75 -12.38 5.81
CA PRO A 61 -1.57 -13.47 5.26
C PRO A 61 -1.96 -13.34 3.78
N ALA A 62 -1.96 -12.11 3.26
CA ALA A 62 -2.25 -11.81 1.85
C ALA A 62 -1.02 -11.89 0.92
N TYR A 63 0.19 -12.04 1.46
CA TYR A 63 1.38 -12.26 0.65
C TYR A 63 1.32 -13.66 0.03
N LYS A 64 1.24 -13.71 -1.31
CA LYS A 64 1.32 -14.96 -2.07
C LYS A 64 2.67 -14.98 -2.77
N ALA A 65 3.49 -15.98 -2.43
CA ALA A 65 4.80 -16.22 -3.01
C ALA A 65 4.70 -16.66 -4.48
#